data_AF-A0A4Y2K8H7-F1
#
_entry.id   AF-A0A4Y2K8H7-F1
#
_cell.length_a   1.000
_cell.length_b   1.000
_cell.length_c   1.000
_cell.angle_alpha   90.00
_cell.angle_beta   90.00
_cell.angle_gamma   90.00
#
_symmetry.space_group_name_H-M   'P 1'
#
loop_
_entity.id
_entity.type
_entity.pdbx_description
1 polymer ?
#
loop_
_entity_poly.entity_id
_entity_poly.type
_entity_poly.pdbx_seq_one_letter_code
_entity_poly.pdbx_strand_id
1 'polypeptide(L)'
;MQRLKVNKPIKTHSKLLALCPYLDENEILRVGGRLRHAKLHENTKYPVILPKDHVVTDLINRHYHLKYLHAGNQLVHSAIRQRYWILCARVAIKRITWKWVRCARLRSALSQQLMGDLPPSRANPSRAFSKVGVDLSGP
;
A
#
# COMPACT_ATOMS: atom_id res chain seq x y z
N MET A 1 -13.39 12.80 20.78
CA MET A 1 -12.59 14.04 20.96
C MET A 1 -13.07 14.86 22.15
N GLN A 2 -14.38 15.07 22.35
CA GLN A 2 -14.92 15.83 23.50
C GLN A 2 -14.35 15.44 24.88
N ARG A 3 -14.09 14.15 25.13
CA ARG A 3 -13.49 13.70 26.41
C ARG A 3 -12.07 14.21 26.62
N LEU A 4 -11.26 14.28 25.56
CA LEU A 4 -9.89 14.81 25.64
C LEU A 4 -9.88 16.32 25.90
N LYS A 5 -10.84 17.06 25.34
CA LYS A 5 -11.00 18.50 25.65
C LYS A 5 -11.28 18.76 27.13
N VAL A 6 -11.97 17.83 27.81
CA VAL A 6 -12.33 17.93 29.23
C VAL A 6 -11.39 17.08 30.10
N ASN A 7 -10.20 16.70 29.61
CA ASN A 7 -9.22 15.86 30.32
C ASN A 7 -9.79 14.56 30.93
N LYS A 8 -10.87 14.01 30.34
CA LYS A 8 -11.47 12.74 30.77
C LYS A 8 -10.80 11.56 30.07
N PRO A 9 -10.60 10.43 30.75
CA PRO A 9 -10.01 9.24 30.15
C PRO A 9 -10.85 8.72 28.99
N ILE A 10 -10.18 8.24 27.95
CA ILE A 10 -10.83 7.63 26.77
C ILE A 10 -11.45 6.30 27.19
N LYS A 11 -12.55 5.90 26.53
CA LYS A 11 -13.19 4.60 26.75
C LYS A 11 -12.16 3.47 26.50
N THR A 12 -12.19 2.46 27.36
CA THR A 12 -11.29 1.30 27.35
C THR A 12 -11.29 0.55 26.01
N HIS A 13 -12.45 0.40 25.37
CA HIS A 13 -12.60 -0.28 24.08
C HIS A 13 -12.23 0.57 22.84
N SER A 14 -11.77 1.80 23.03
CA SER A 14 -11.41 2.65 21.89
C SER A 14 -10.07 2.24 21.29
N LYS A 15 -10.03 2.08 19.96
CA LYS A 15 -8.78 1.85 19.20
C LYS A 15 -7.74 2.98 19.39
N LEU A 16 -8.19 4.15 19.85
CA LEU A 16 -7.34 5.29 20.11
C LEU A 16 -6.60 5.18 21.44
N LEU A 17 -7.11 4.43 22.42
CA LEU A 17 -6.54 4.38 23.78
C LEU A 17 -5.07 3.94 23.78
N ALA A 18 -4.75 2.91 22.98
CA ALA A 18 -3.39 2.39 22.85
C ALA A 18 -2.38 3.38 22.26
N LEU A 19 -2.86 4.50 21.69
CA LEU A 19 -2.02 5.54 21.07
C LEU A 19 -1.71 6.70 22.03
N CYS A 20 -2.15 6.61 23.30
CA CYS A 20 -2.03 7.69 24.30
C CYS A 20 -2.32 9.08 23.69
N PRO A 21 -3.48 9.28 23.05
CA PRO A 21 -3.66 10.40 22.16
C PRO A 21 -3.97 11.67 22.94
N TYR A 22 -3.53 12.81 22.41
CA TYR A 22 -3.74 14.13 23.02
C TYR A 22 -4.13 15.14 21.93
N LEU A 23 -4.63 16.30 22.36
CA LEU A 23 -4.90 17.44 21.48
C LEU A 23 -3.72 18.41 21.59
N ASP A 24 -3.18 18.84 20.45
CA ASP A 24 -2.16 19.89 20.43
C ASP A 24 -2.78 21.28 20.60
N GLU A 25 -1.94 22.32 20.57
CA GLU A 25 -2.33 23.73 20.69
C GLU A 25 -3.34 24.18 19.62
N ASN A 26 -3.39 23.48 18.48
CA ASN A 26 -4.32 23.74 17.37
C ASN A 26 -5.58 22.84 17.44
N GLU A 27 -5.82 22.18 18.57
CA GLU A 27 -6.87 21.18 18.76
C GLU A 27 -6.80 19.98 17.80
N ILE A 28 -5.62 19.66 17.28
CA ILE A 28 -5.41 18.51 16.38
C ILE A 28 -5.12 17.26 17.21
N LEU A 29 -5.81 16.17 16.88
CA LEU A 29 -5.60 14.88 17.54
C LEU A 29 -4.26 14.25 17.10
N ARG A 30 -3.36 14.03 18.05
CA ARG A 30 -2.04 13.43 17.83
C ARG A 30 -1.81 12.20 18.67
N VAL A 31 -0.89 11.35 18.19
CA VAL A 31 -0.35 10.22 18.95
C VAL A 31 0.59 10.77 20.01
N GLY A 32 0.39 10.37 21.27
CA GLY A 32 1.37 10.59 22.33
C GLY A 32 2.26 9.37 22.52
N GLY A 33 3.29 9.49 23.36
CA GLY A 33 3.97 8.33 23.93
C GLY A 33 5.49 8.34 23.85
N ARG A 34 6.06 7.22 23.39
CA ARG A 34 7.39 6.72 23.78
C ARG A 34 8.57 7.46 23.15
N LEU A 35 8.34 8.25 22.10
CA LEU A 35 9.40 8.94 21.35
C LEU A 35 9.69 10.37 21.85
N ARG A 36 9.14 10.76 23.01
CA ARG A 36 9.29 12.12 23.56
C ARG A 36 10.75 12.62 23.63
N HIS A 37 11.66 11.73 23.99
CA HIS A 37 13.09 12.03 24.21
C HIS A 37 13.96 11.75 22.97
N ALA A 38 13.38 11.30 21.86
CA ALA A 38 14.14 11.02 20.64
C ALA A 38 14.63 12.32 19.98
N LYS A 39 15.81 12.30 19.35
CA LYS A 39 16.29 13.43 18.53
C LYS A 39 15.67 13.36 17.12
N LEU A 40 14.34 13.49 17.07
CA LEU A 40 13.54 13.44 15.83
C LEU A 40 12.70 14.71 15.70
N HIS A 41 12.22 14.97 14.48
CA HIS A 41 11.26 16.04 14.23
C HIS A 41 9.96 15.79 15.01
N GLU A 42 9.35 16.85 15.55
CA GLU A 42 8.14 16.79 16.38
C GLU A 42 6.99 16.03 15.73
N ASN A 43 6.69 16.29 14.45
CA ASN A 43 5.68 15.52 13.70
C ASN A 43 5.95 14.00 13.61
N THR A 44 7.20 13.57 13.75
CA THR A 44 7.55 12.14 13.77
C THR A 44 7.40 11.55 15.17
N LYS A 45 7.66 12.34 16.22
CA LYS A 45 7.39 11.93 17.60
C LYS A 45 5.88 11.85 17.87
N TYR A 46 5.14 12.85 17.39
CA TYR A 46 3.73 13.07 17.65
C TYR A 46 2.93 13.23 16.34
N PRO A 47 2.82 12.15 15.55
CA PRO A 47 2.10 12.19 14.28
C PRO A 47 0.61 12.46 14.47
N VAL A 48 0.01 13.15 13.50
CA VAL A 48 -1.43 13.47 13.49
C VAL A 48 -2.24 12.20 13.23
N ILE A 49 -3.23 11.92 14.08
CA ILE A 49 -4.09 10.74 13.93
C ILE A 49 -5.12 11.00 12.84
N LEU A 50 -5.17 10.12 11.85
CA LEU A 50 -6.14 10.20 10.76
C LEU A 50 -7.06 8.97 10.72
N PRO A 51 -8.36 9.17 10.45
CA PRO A 51 -9.27 8.06 10.18
C PRO A 51 -8.88 7.35 8.88
N LYS A 52 -9.11 6.03 8.83
CA LYS A 52 -8.76 5.20 7.67
C LYS A 52 -9.66 5.49 6.45
N ASP A 53 -10.91 5.84 6.70
CA ASP A 53 -11.97 6.05 5.70
C ASP A 53 -12.31 7.53 5.64
N HIS A 54 -11.44 8.31 5.00
CA HIS A 54 -11.66 9.75 4.85
C HIS A 54 -10.93 10.26 3.61
N VAL A 55 -11.52 11.26 2.96
CA VAL A 55 -11.02 11.83 1.70
C VAL A 55 -9.58 12.36 1.87
N VAL A 56 -9.31 13.07 2.96
CA VAL A 56 -7.96 13.59 3.26
C VAL A 56 -6.93 12.47 3.37
N THR A 57 -7.27 11.35 4.02
CA THR A 57 -6.39 10.19 4.15
C THR A 57 -6.09 9.58 2.78
N ASP A 58 -7.11 9.45 1.93
CA ASP A 58 -6.95 8.94 0.57
C ASP A 58 -6.09 9.87 -0.29
N LEU A 59 -6.26 11.19 -0.16
CA LEU A 59 -5.43 12.18 -0.84
C LEU A 59 -3.96 12.14 -0.37
N ILE A 60 -3.72 12.01 0.93
CA ILE A 60 -2.36 11.85 1.48
C ILE A 60 -1.74 10.56 0.97
N ASN A 61 -2.44 9.43 1.04
CA ASN A 61 -1.96 8.15 0.51
C ASN A 61 -1.61 8.27 -0.98
N ARG A 62 -2.47 8.92 -1.77
CA ARG A 62 -2.23 9.18 -3.21
C ARG A 62 -1.00 10.05 -3.42
N HIS A 63 -0.85 11.14 -2.67
CA HIS A 63 0.29 12.04 -2.77
C HIS A 63 1.60 11.29 -2.51
N TYR A 64 1.69 10.53 -1.41
CA TYR A 64 2.90 9.76 -1.08
C TYR A 64 3.15 8.64 -2.08
N HIS A 65 2.11 7.94 -2.53
CA HIS A 65 2.24 6.91 -3.56
C HIS A 65 2.85 7.47 -4.87
N LEU A 66 2.44 8.68 -5.29
CA LEU A 66 2.98 9.35 -6.48
C LEU A 66 4.37 9.95 -6.24
N LYS A 67 4.57 10.61 -5.10
CA LYS A 67 5.84 11.23 -4.71
C LYS A 67 6.98 10.21 -4.70
N TYR A 68 6.70 8.98 -4.26
CA TYR A 68 7.65 7.87 -4.24
C TYR A 68 7.49 6.93 -5.45
N LEU A 69 7.05 7.45 -6.61
CA LEU A 69 7.07 6.75 -7.89
C LEU A 69 6.39 5.36 -7.88
N HIS A 70 5.18 5.30 -7.32
CA HIS A 70 4.40 4.07 -7.16
C HIS A 70 5.03 3.01 -6.24
N ALA A 71 5.86 3.44 -5.28
CA ALA A 71 6.48 2.53 -4.35
C ALA A 71 5.48 1.60 -3.62
N GLY A 72 6.02 0.45 -3.20
CA GLY A 72 5.29 -0.56 -2.46
C GLY A 72 4.73 -0.05 -1.13
N ASN A 73 3.75 -0.79 -0.60
CA ASN A 73 2.99 -0.39 0.58
C ASN A 73 3.86 -0.08 1.81
N GLN A 74 4.97 -0.80 1.99
CA GLN A 74 5.86 -0.61 3.14
C GLN A 74 6.58 0.74 3.11
N LEU A 75 7.09 1.15 1.95
CA LEU A 75 7.77 2.43 1.80
C LEU A 75 6.79 3.58 2.01
N VAL A 76 5.63 3.52 1.34
CA VAL A 76 4.56 4.52 1.49
C VAL A 76 4.13 4.62 2.95
N HIS A 77 3.94 3.48 3.63
CA HIS A 77 3.56 3.46 5.04
C HIS A 77 4.61 4.10 5.94
N SER A 78 5.89 3.77 5.76
CA SER A 78 7.00 4.36 6.51
C SER A 78 7.06 5.88 6.33
N ALA A 79 6.98 6.34 5.09
CA ALA A 79 7.04 7.76 4.75
C ALA A 79 5.86 8.55 5.33
N ILE A 80 4.64 8.01 5.26
CA ILE A 80 3.45 8.65 5.87
C ILE A 80 3.60 8.73 7.39
N ARG A 81 4.13 7.66 8.02
CA ARG A 81 4.26 7.55 9.47
C ARG A 81 5.22 8.56 10.10
N GLN A 82 6.06 9.21 9.30
CA GLN A 82 6.89 10.32 9.74
C GLN A 82 6.08 11.58 10.10
N ARG A 83 4.81 11.67 9.67
CA ARG A 83 3.93 12.83 9.93
C ARG A 83 2.51 12.48 10.36
N TYR A 84 1.98 11.34 9.90
CA TYR A 84 0.59 10.96 10.10
C TYR A 84 0.47 9.52 10.61
N TRP A 85 -0.46 9.32 11.53
CA TRP A 85 -0.84 8.01 12.04
C TRP A 85 -2.23 7.65 11.53
N ILE A 86 -2.29 6.99 10.38
CA ILE A 86 -3.55 6.49 9.83
C ILE A 86 -3.96 5.24 10.61
N LEU A 87 -5.17 5.23 11.16
CA LEU A 87 -5.73 4.02 11.77
C LEU A 87 -5.81 2.91 10.71
N CYS A 88 -5.32 1.71 11.01
CA CYS A 88 -5.27 0.62 10.03
C CYS A 88 -4.58 1.02 8.69
N ALA A 89 -3.52 1.84 8.74
CA ALA A 89 -2.83 2.43 7.59
C ALA A 89 -2.58 1.46 6.42
N ARG A 90 -2.14 0.24 6.69
CA ARG A 90 -1.87 -0.78 5.65
C ARG A 90 -3.08 -1.04 4.75
N VAL A 91 -4.29 -1.06 5.32
CA VAL A 91 -5.54 -1.26 4.56
C VAL A 91 -5.84 -0.05 3.69
N ALA A 92 -5.73 1.16 4.25
CA ALA A 92 -5.97 2.40 3.52
C ALA A 92 -4.98 2.59 2.36
N ILE A 93 -3.70 2.33 2.60
CA ILE A 93 -2.65 2.39 1.57
C ILE A 93 -2.90 1.34 0.48
N LYS A 94 -3.15 0.08 0.88
CA LYS A 94 -3.45 -1.01 -0.08
C LYS A 94 -4.65 -0.65 -0.95
N ARG A 95 -5.73 -0.11 -0.37
CA ARG A 95 -6.92 0.33 -1.11
C ARG A 95 -6.56 1.32 -2.22
N ILE A 96 -5.71 2.31 -1.93
CA ILE A 96 -5.27 3.28 -2.94
C ILE A 96 -4.39 2.61 -3.98
N THR A 97 -3.32 1.91 -3.58
CA THR A 97 -2.39 1.24 -4.49
C THR A 97 -3.10 0.28 -5.47
N TRP A 98 -4.15 -0.42 -5.02
CA TRP A 98 -4.91 -1.35 -5.85
C TRP A 98 -5.83 -0.69 -6.88
N LYS A 99 -6.28 0.54 -6.63
CA LYS A 99 -7.07 1.32 -7.60
C LYS A 99 -6.23 1.87 -8.75
N TRP A 100 -4.91 1.95 -8.59
CA TRP A 100 -4.03 2.53 -9.61
C TRP A 100 -3.76 1.56 -10.77
N VAL A 101 -4.16 1.96 -11.98
CA VAL A 101 -3.98 1.18 -13.22
C VAL A 101 -2.52 0.82 -13.47
N ARG A 102 -1.58 1.77 -13.29
CA ARG A 102 -0.14 1.52 -13.47
C ARG A 102 0.34 0.40 -12.54
N CYS A 103 -0.05 0.46 -11.26
CA CYS A 103 0.30 -0.56 -10.27
C CYS A 103 -0.38 -1.90 -10.56
N ALA A 104 -1.62 -1.89 -11.05
CA ALA A 104 -2.32 -3.10 -11.47
C ALA A 104 -1.59 -3.79 -12.63
N ARG A 105 -1.15 -3.02 -13.64
CA ARG A 105 -0.34 -3.52 -14.77
C ARG A 105 1.02 -4.06 -14.33
N LEU A 106 1.71 -3.38 -13.42
CA LEU A 106 3.00 -3.86 -12.92
C LEU A 106 2.88 -5.08 -11.99
N ARG A 107 1.73 -5.25 -11.33
CA ARG A 107 1.44 -6.39 -10.46
C ARG A 107 0.94 -7.61 -11.21
N SER A 108 0.39 -7.45 -12.41
CA SER A 108 -0.19 -8.59 -13.14
C SER A 108 0.87 -9.68 -13.31
N ALA A 109 0.54 -10.88 -12.86
CA ALA A 109 1.40 -12.03 -13.10
C ALA A 109 1.57 -12.20 -14.61
N LEU A 110 2.79 -12.54 -15.03
CA LEU A 110 3.00 -13.06 -16.37
C LEU A 110 2.11 -14.29 -16.52
N SER A 111 1.32 -14.33 -17.58
CA SER A 111 0.58 -15.54 -17.93
C SER A 111 1.58 -16.68 -18.03
N GLN A 112 1.39 -17.74 -17.25
CA GLN A 112 2.13 -18.96 -17.47
C GLN A 112 1.57 -19.59 -18.74
N GLN A 113 2.37 -19.62 -19.79
CA GLN A 113 2.01 -20.36 -20.99
C GLN A 113 2.09 -21.84 -20.64
N LEU A 114 0.94 -22.52 -20.61
CA LEU A 114 0.93 -23.97 -20.63
C LEU A 114 1.45 -24.38 -22.01
N MET A 115 2.55 -25.13 -22.06
CA MET A 115 2.99 -25.74 -23.31
C MET A 115 1.90 -26.72 -23.75
N GLY A 116 1.29 -26.48 -24.91
CA GLY A 116 0.34 -27.42 -25.49
C GLY A 116 1.04 -28.73 -25.83
N ASP A 117 0.27 -29.82 -25.83
CA ASP A 117 0.78 -31.12 -26.26
C ASP A 117 1.35 -31.03 -27.68
N LEU A 118 2.53 -31.64 -27.87
CA LEU A 118 3.15 -31.66 -29.18
C LEU A 118 2.30 -32.51 -30.13
N PRO A 119 2.08 -32.08 -31.39
CA PRO A 119 1.34 -32.88 -32.34
C PRO A 119 2.08 -34.21 -32.59
N PRO A 120 1.38 -35.31 -32.93
CA PRO A 120 2.00 -36.61 -33.16
C PRO A 120 3.14 -36.58 -34.19
N SER A 121 3.08 -35.68 -35.16
CA SER A 121 4.14 -35.47 -36.16
C SER A 121 5.46 -34.95 -35.59
N ARG A 122 5.45 -34.35 -34.40
CA ARG A 122 6.62 -33.83 -33.69
C ARG A 122 7.07 -34.77 -32.56
N ALA A 123 6.18 -35.65 -32.08
CA ALA A 123 6.46 -36.58 -30.98
C ALA A 123 6.87 -37.99 -31.45
N ASN A 124 6.45 -38.42 -32.64
CA ASN A 124 6.69 -39.77 -33.16
C ASN A 124 7.71 -39.78 -34.32
N PRO A 125 8.55 -40.81 -34.43
CA PRO A 125 9.49 -40.96 -35.54
C PRO A 125 8.74 -41.16 -36.87
N SER A 126 9.29 -40.59 -37.94
CA SER A 126 8.75 -40.71 -39.30
C SER A 126 9.88 -40.72 -40.34
N ARG A 127 9.59 -41.15 -41.57
CA ARG A 127 10.57 -41.14 -42.66
C ARG A 127 10.99 -39.69 -42.95
N ALA A 128 12.25 -39.50 -43.34
CA ALA A 128 12.76 -38.20 -43.77
C ALA A 128 11.81 -37.55 -44.80
N PHE A 129 11.59 -36.23 -44.67
CA PHE A 129 10.71 -35.41 -45.52
C PHE A 129 9.21 -35.77 -45.51
N SER A 130 8.74 -36.68 -44.66
CA SER A 130 7.31 -37.03 -44.57
C SER A 130 6.45 -35.99 -43.84
N LYS A 131 7.07 -35.07 -43.10
CA LYS A 131 6.46 -33.93 -42.41
C LYS A 131 7.35 -32.71 -42.63
N VAL A 132 6.80 -31.61 -43.15
CA VAL A 132 7.53 -30.36 -43.41
C VAL A 132 6.76 -29.21 -42.77
N GLY A 133 7.45 -28.34 -42.04
CA GLY A 133 6.90 -27.08 -41.56
C GLY A 133 7.24 -25.98 -42.55
N VAL A 134 6.24 -25.24 -43.02
CA VAL A 134 6.44 -24.03 -43.80
C VAL A 134 6.05 -22.87 -42.90
N ASP A 135 7.00 -21.97 -42.65
CA ASP A 135 6.73 -20.70 -41.99
C ASP A 135 6.94 -19.59 -43.00
N LEU A 136 5.96 -18.71 -43.12
CA LEU A 136 6.03 -17.55 -44.01
C LEU A 136 6.25 -16.32 -43.14
N SER A 137 7.50 -15.89 -43.04
CA SER A 137 7.82 -14.57 -42.51
C SER A 137 7.63 -13.54 -43.63
N GLY A 138 6.68 -12.62 -43.46
CA GLY A 138 6.48 -11.48 -44.39
C GLY A 138 7.36 -10.27 -44.03
N PRO A 139 7.49 -9.27 -44.93
CA PRO A 139 7.91 -7.91 -44.55
C PRO A 139 6.87 -7.23 -43.64
#